data_AF-A0A934C093-F1
#
_entry.id   AF-A0A934C093-F1
#
_cell.length_a   1.000
_cell.length_b   1.000
_cell.length_c   1.000
_cell.angle_alpha   90.00
_cell.angle_beta   90.00
_cell.angle_gamma   90.00
#
_symmetry.space_group_name_H-M   'P 1'
#
loop_
_entity.id
_entity.type
_entity.pdbx_description
1 polymer ?
#
loop_
_entity_poly.entity_id
_entity_poly.type
_entity_poly.pdbx_seq_one_letter_code
_entity_poly.pdbx_strand_id
1 'polypeptide(L)'
;MKAGLLPRRWVRGYAGVVGAMDATTGVALVVAPAFTLARMWAPVPGAEALVMVRLVGAFVAAVGTSYLWALARGGAARLQTVLEVTLLARAAVGSFSVLAVAAGELAPAWLIVAATDLGCAGLQAWILRRRWSEDA
;
A
#
# COMPACT_ATOMS: atom_id res chain seq x y z
N MET A 1 -7.15 29.40 0.47
CA MET A 1 -7.77 28.46 1.44
C MET A 1 -6.81 28.29 2.62
N LYS A 2 -7.22 28.65 3.85
CA LYS A 2 -6.44 28.33 5.06
C LYS A 2 -6.46 26.80 5.24
N ALA A 3 -5.32 26.15 5.04
CA ALA A 3 -5.20 24.71 5.25
C ALA A 3 -5.41 24.41 6.75
N GLY A 4 -6.57 23.87 7.10
CA GLY A 4 -6.82 23.42 8.47
C GLY A 4 -5.83 22.32 8.87
N LEU A 5 -5.28 22.40 10.09
CA LEU A 5 -4.38 21.39 10.65
C LEU A 5 -5.08 20.04 10.72
N LEU A 6 -4.44 19.01 10.16
CA LEU A 6 -4.89 17.64 10.32
C LEU A 6 -4.38 17.11 11.68
N PRO A 7 -5.24 16.55 12.55
CA PRO A 7 -4.77 16.05 13.83
C PRO A 7 -3.87 14.82 13.63
N ARG A 8 -2.72 14.76 14.32
CA ARG A 8 -1.71 13.71 14.15
C ARG A 8 -2.24 12.29 14.32
N ARG A 9 -3.25 12.09 15.18
CA ARG A 9 -3.94 10.80 15.35
C ARG A 9 -4.55 10.25 14.05
N TRP A 10 -5.01 11.10 13.15
CA TRP A 10 -5.57 10.67 11.85
C TRP A 10 -4.48 10.16 10.93
N VAL A 11 -3.33 10.84 10.88
CA VAL A 11 -2.17 10.40 10.09
C VAL A 11 -1.63 9.08 10.62
N ARG A 12 -1.51 8.95 11.95
CA ARG A 12 -1.09 7.70 12.59
C ARG A 12 -2.09 6.57 12.37
N GLY A 13 -3.39 6.86 12.47
CA GLY A 13 -4.46 5.90 12.20
C GLY A 13 -4.44 5.41 10.76
N TYR A 14 -4.32 6.32 9.80
CA TYR A 14 -4.15 6.00 8.38
C TYR A 14 -2.95 5.09 8.15
N ALA A 15 -1.76 5.51 8.60
CA ALA A 15 -0.53 4.72 8.45
C ALA A 15 -0.63 3.35 9.13
N GLY A 16 -1.32 3.26 10.27
CA GLY A 16 -1.51 2.00 10.99
C GLY A 16 -2.41 1.03 10.23
N VAL A 17 -3.56 1.51 9.75
CA VAL A 17 -4.52 0.70 8.98
C VAL A 17 -3.89 0.23 7.67
N VAL A 18 -3.33 1.16 6.90
CA VAL A 18 -2.75 0.89 5.58
C VAL A 18 -1.50 0.02 5.70
N GLY A 19 -0.63 0.33 6.68
CA GLY A 19 0.55 -0.48 6.97
C GLY A 19 0.22 -1.91 7.37
N ALA A 20 -0.78 -2.11 8.24
CA ALA A 20 -1.22 -3.43 8.66
C ALA A 20 -1.85 -4.23 7.50
N MET A 21 -2.68 -3.57 6.67
CA MET A 21 -3.28 -4.18 5.49
C MET A 21 -2.22 -4.71 4.53
N ASP A 22 -1.24 -3.88 4.16
CA ASP A 22 -0.15 -4.29 3.27
C ASP A 22 0.71 -5.38 3.91
N ALA A 23 1.09 -5.24 5.18
CA ALA A 23 1.96 -6.20 5.86
C ALA A 23 1.31 -7.58 5.90
N THR A 24 0.04 -7.64 6.29
CA THR A 24 -0.72 -8.91 6.35
C THR A 24 -0.96 -9.51 4.97
N THR A 25 -1.31 -8.69 3.97
CA THR A 25 -1.49 -9.15 2.59
C THR A 25 -0.18 -9.68 2.01
N GLY A 26 0.93 -8.96 2.21
CA GLY A 26 2.24 -9.39 1.76
C GLY A 26 2.69 -10.70 2.40
N VAL A 27 2.54 -10.84 3.73
CA VAL A 27 2.81 -12.10 4.43
C VAL A 27 1.92 -13.23 3.92
N ALA A 28 0.63 -12.97 3.67
CA ALA A 28 -0.29 -13.96 3.12
C ALA A 28 0.09 -14.39 1.69
N LEU A 29 0.59 -13.49 0.85
CA LEU A 29 1.14 -13.80 -0.47
C LEU A 29 2.44 -14.60 -0.38
N VAL A 30 3.28 -14.33 0.63
CA VAL A 30 4.51 -15.09 0.86
C VAL A 30 4.22 -16.51 1.33
N VAL A 31 3.26 -16.70 2.24
CA VAL A 31 2.98 -18.01 2.87
C VAL A 31 2.04 -18.85 1.99
N ALA A 32 0.93 -18.26 1.53
CA ALA A 32 -0.15 -18.94 0.84
C ALA A 32 -0.62 -18.14 -0.41
N PRO A 33 0.24 -17.95 -1.43
CA PRO A 33 -0.04 -17.08 -2.58
C PRO A 33 -1.31 -17.46 -3.33
N ALA A 34 -1.52 -18.74 -3.62
CA ALA A 34 -2.69 -19.21 -4.36
C ALA A 34 -4.01 -18.94 -3.61
N PHE A 35 -4.03 -19.19 -2.30
CA PHE A 35 -5.19 -18.89 -1.46
C PHE A 35 -5.47 -17.39 -1.43
N THR A 36 -4.43 -16.58 -1.23
CA THR A 36 -4.56 -15.11 -1.18
C THR A 36 -5.08 -14.54 -2.49
N LEU A 37 -4.52 -14.97 -3.64
CA LEU A 37 -4.99 -14.56 -4.96
C LEU A 37 -6.46 -14.96 -5.19
N ALA A 38 -6.85 -16.18 -4.83
CA ALA A 38 -8.24 -16.63 -4.94
C ALA A 38 -9.19 -15.77 -4.10
N ARG A 39 -8.75 -15.31 -2.92
CA ARG A 39 -9.54 -14.40 -2.08
C ARG A 39 -9.67 -12.99 -2.65
N MET A 40 -8.70 -12.57 -3.46
CA MET A 40 -8.74 -11.32 -4.24
C MET A 40 -9.47 -11.47 -5.58
N TRP A 41 -10.05 -12.65 -5.85
CA TRP A 41 -10.65 -13.02 -7.14
C TRP A 41 -9.67 -12.93 -8.32
N ALA A 42 -8.37 -12.94 -8.06
CA ALA A 42 -7.34 -12.97 -9.09
C ALA A 42 -7.10 -14.41 -9.55
N PRO A 43 -6.83 -14.64 -10.86
CA PRO A 43 -6.46 -15.95 -11.36
C PRO A 43 -5.22 -16.48 -10.64
N VAL A 44 -5.26 -17.76 -10.26
CA VAL A 44 -4.10 -18.45 -9.68
C VAL A 44 -3.23 -18.96 -10.82
N PRO A 45 -1.99 -18.48 -10.97
CA PRO A 45 -1.12 -18.93 -12.04
C PRO A 45 -0.53 -20.32 -11.74
N GLY A 46 0.20 -20.88 -12.71
CA GLY A 46 0.94 -22.12 -12.53
C GLY A 46 1.97 -22.04 -11.39
N ALA A 47 2.37 -23.20 -10.86
CA ALA A 47 3.23 -23.29 -9.67
C ALA A 47 4.56 -22.52 -9.80
N GLU A 48 5.17 -22.49 -10.98
CA GLU A 48 6.42 -21.78 -11.23
C GLU A 48 6.27 -20.25 -11.05
N ALA A 49 5.15 -19.68 -11.50
CA ALA A 49 4.87 -18.26 -11.36
C ALA A 49 4.53 -17.86 -9.91
N LEU A 50 4.12 -18.80 -9.05
CA LEU A 50 3.86 -18.51 -7.63
C LEU A 50 5.14 -18.09 -6.89
N VAL A 51 6.33 -18.47 -7.38
CA VAL A 51 7.60 -17.98 -6.82
C VAL A 51 7.71 -16.46 -6.97
N MET A 52 7.35 -15.93 -8.15
CA MET A 52 7.32 -14.48 -8.39
C MET A 52 6.25 -13.81 -7.53
N VAL A 53 5.08 -14.43 -7.36
CA VAL A 53 4.02 -13.91 -6.47
C VAL A 53 4.50 -13.82 -5.02
N ARG A 54 5.24 -14.83 -4.51
CA ARG A 54 5.82 -14.79 -3.16
C ARG A 54 6.86 -13.67 -3.05
N LEU A 55 7.69 -13.47 -4.06
CA LEU A 55 8.66 -12.37 -4.10
C LEU A 55 7.95 -11.01 -4.04
N VAL A 56 6.91 -10.79 -4.84
CA VAL A 56 6.07 -9.59 -4.77
C VAL A 56 5.45 -9.45 -3.38
N GLY A 57 4.94 -10.54 -2.80
CA GLY A 57 4.42 -10.57 -1.44
C GLY A 57 5.43 -10.09 -0.40
N ALA A 58 6.71 -10.47 -0.54
CA ALA A 58 7.78 -10.01 0.36
C ALA A 58 8.00 -8.49 0.25
N PHE A 59 7.96 -7.93 -0.96
CA PHE A 59 8.02 -6.48 -1.15
C PHE A 59 6.81 -5.76 -0.55
N VAL A 60 5.60 -6.29 -0.77
CA VAL A 60 4.37 -5.73 -0.17
C VAL A 60 4.43 -5.79 1.35
N ALA A 61 4.92 -6.89 1.92
CA ALA A 61 5.11 -7.04 3.37
C ALA A 61 6.11 -6.01 3.92
N ALA A 62 7.23 -5.79 3.21
CA ALA A 62 8.23 -4.80 3.58
C ALA A 62 7.67 -3.37 3.53
N VAL A 63 6.88 -3.03 2.50
CA VAL A 63 6.18 -1.75 2.38
C VAL A 63 5.24 -1.55 3.57
N GLY A 64 4.36 -2.51 3.85
CA GLY A 64 3.44 -2.41 5.00
C GLY A 64 4.16 -2.28 6.33
N THR A 65 5.20 -3.08 6.53
CA THR A 65 6.02 -3.04 7.75
C THR A 65 6.74 -1.71 7.92
N SER A 66 7.11 -1.01 6.83
CA SER A 66 7.76 0.30 6.90
C SER A 66 6.88 1.36 7.59
N TYR A 67 5.56 1.34 7.34
CA TYR A 67 4.60 2.19 8.06
C TYR A 67 4.56 1.86 9.54
N LEU A 68 4.42 0.57 9.88
CA LEU A 68 4.34 0.10 11.26
C LEU A 68 5.64 0.41 12.03
N TRP A 69 6.78 0.26 11.37
CA TRP A 69 8.09 0.60 11.90
C TRP A 69 8.21 2.11 12.17
N ALA A 70 7.77 2.96 11.24
CA ALA A 70 7.75 4.40 11.46
C ALA A 70 6.85 4.80 12.64
N LEU A 71 5.70 4.14 12.81
CA LEU A 71 4.81 4.37 13.94
C LEU A 71 5.42 3.91 15.27
N ALA A 72 6.07 2.74 15.29
CA ALA A 72 6.72 2.19 16.47
C ALA A 72 7.93 3.01 16.91
N ARG A 73 8.74 3.49 15.96
CA ARG A 73 9.89 4.36 16.25
C ARG A 73 9.52 5.82 16.52
N GLY A 74 8.32 6.23 16.14
CA GLY A 74 7.84 7.60 16.28
C GLY A 74 8.61 8.59 15.39
N GLY A 75 8.33 9.89 15.63
CA GLY A 75 8.91 11.01 14.89
C GLY A 75 8.11 11.40 13.64
N ALA A 76 7.77 12.68 13.52
CA ALA A 76 6.98 13.21 12.39
C ALA A 76 7.73 13.06 11.06
N ALA A 77 9.03 13.41 11.03
CA ALA A 77 9.87 13.31 9.84
C ALA A 77 9.93 11.88 9.28
N ARG A 78 10.09 10.86 10.14
CA ARG A 78 10.14 9.46 9.71
C ARG A 78 8.82 9.01 9.11
N LEU A 79 7.70 9.36 9.76
CA LEU A 79 6.37 9.04 9.25
C LEU A 79 6.12 9.74 7.91
N GLN A 80 6.53 11.00 7.77
CA GLN A 80 6.46 11.75 6.53
C GLN A 80 7.28 11.08 5.41
N THR A 81 8.54 10.70 5.66
CA THR A 81 9.37 10.01 4.66
C THR A 81 8.73 8.70 4.21
N VAL A 82 8.20 7.90 5.14
CA VAL A 82 7.51 6.66 4.76
C VAL A 82 6.27 6.95 3.92
N LEU A 83 5.46 7.94 4.28
CA LEU A 83 4.33 8.38 3.47
C LEU A 83 4.77 8.94 2.10
N GLU A 84 5.93 9.56 1.96
CA GLU A 84 6.39 10.02 0.64
C GLU A 84 6.84 8.85 -0.24
N VAL A 85 7.66 7.94 0.30
CA VAL A 85 8.19 6.78 -0.44
C VAL A 85 7.07 5.82 -0.84
N THR A 86 6.15 5.51 0.07
CA THR A 86 5.06 4.57 -0.21
C THR A 86 3.99 5.18 -1.12
N LEU A 87 3.87 6.51 -1.18
CA LEU A 87 3.02 7.18 -2.16
C LEU A 87 3.51 6.88 -3.58
N LEU A 88 4.82 6.97 -3.80
CA LEU A 88 5.44 6.64 -5.09
C LEU A 88 5.22 5.17 -5.45
N ALA A 89 5.45 4.26 -4.51
CA ALA A 89 5.23 2.83 -4.73
C ALA A 89 3.78 2.52 -5.14
N ARG A 90 2.80 3.08 -4.42
CA ARG A 90 1.37 2.90 -4.72
C ARG A 90 0.96 3.51 -6.05
N ALA A 91 1.43 4.72 -6.34
CA ALA A 91 1.16 5.35 -7.63
C ALA A 91 1.71 4.52 -8.78
N ALA A 92 2.93 3.98 -8.64
CA ALA A 92 3.56 3.13 -9.65
C ALA A 92 2.80 1.81 -9.84
N VAL A 93 2.56 1.05 -8.76
CA VAL A 93 1.87 -0.24 -8.81
C VAL A 93 0.44 -0.10 -9.30
N GLY A 94 -0.29 0.91 -8.79
CA GLY A 94 -1.66 1.17 -9.21
C GLY A 94 -1.75 1.56 -10.68
N SER A 95 -0.88 2.47 -11.15
CA SER A 95 -0.86 2.89 -12.56
C SER A 95 -0.46 1.75 -13.49
N PHE A 96 0.58 0.99 -13.13
CA PHE A 96 0.98 -0.21 -13.87
C PHE A 96 -0.17 -1.20 -13.98
N SER A 97 -0.87 -1.47 -12.88
CA SER A 97 -1.99 -2.42 -12.86
C SER A 97 -3.13 -1.98 -13.79
N VAL A 98 -3.48 -0.68 -13.82
CA VAL A 98 -4.46 -0.14 -14.77
C VAL A 98 -4.01 -0.37 -16.21
N LEU A 99 -2.77 -0.01 -16.53
CA LEU A 99 -2.23 -0.11 -17.89
C LEU A 99 -2.14 -1.56 -18.37
N ALA A 100 -1.67 -2.47 -17.51
CA ALA A 100 -1.55 -3.88 -17.82
C ALA A 100 -2.92 -4.56 -18.00
N VAL A 101 -3.95 -4.16 -17.24
CA VAL A 101 -5.33 -4.61 -17.50
C VAL A 101 -5.83 -4.06 -18.84
N ALA A 102 -5.59 -2.78 -19.13
CA ALA A 102 -6.00 -2.18 -20.40
C ALA A 102 -5.30 -2.81 -21.63
N ALA A 103 -4.06 -3.27 -21.46
CA ALA A 103 -3.31 -4.00 -22.47
C ALA A 103 -3.70 -5.49 -22.60
N GLY A 104 -4.56 -6.00 -21.71
CA GLY A 104 -4.94 -7.42 -21.68
C GLY A 104 -3.89 -8.35 -21.06
N GLU A 105 -2.87 -7.80 -20.40
CA GLU A 105 -1.80 -8.56 -19.74
C GLU A 105 -2.20 -9.04 -18.34
N LEU A 106 -3.09 -8.31 -17.66
CA LEU A 106 -3.65 -8.68 -16.37
C LEU A 106 -5.17 -8.87 -16.45
N ALA A 107 -5.68 -9.82 -15.66
CA ALA A 107 -7.12 -10.05 -15.55
C ALA A 107 -7.84 -8.84 -14.90
N PRO A 108 -9.11 -8.57 -15.24
CA PRO A 108 -9.87 -7.44 -14.69
C PRO A 108 -9.94 -7.40 -13.16
N ALA A 109 -9.83 -8.55 -12.49
CA ALA A 109 -9.78 -8.61 -11.02
C ALA A 109 -8.67 -7.76 -10.41
N TRP A 110 -7.56 -7.53 -11.12
CA TRP A 110 -6.46 -6.68 -10.67
C TRP A 110 -6.83 -5.19 -10.57
N LEU A 111 -7.97 -4.77 -11.12
CA LEU A 111 -8.48 -3.41 -10.91
C LEU A 111 -8.80 -3.12 -9.44
N ILE A 112 -9.08 -4.15 -8.61
CA ILE A 112 -9.28 -3.93 -7.18
C ILE A 112 -7.99 -3.49 -6.49
N VAL A 113 -6.84 -4.03 -6.93
CA VAL A 113 -5.51 -3.63 -6.44
C VAL A 113 -5.23 -2.20 -6.89
N ALA A 114 -5.44 -1.91 -8.18
CA ALA A 114 -5.28 -0.56 -8.71
C ALA A 114 -6.14 0.48 -7.99
N ALA A 115 -7.42 0.18 -7.75
CA ALA A 115 -8.34 1.06 -7.05
C ALA A 115 -7.90 1.29 -5.60
N THR A 116 -7.46 0.24 -4.91
CA THR A 116 -6.97 0.33 -3.53
C THR A 116 -5.69 1.17 -3.46
N ASP A 117 -4.72 0.93 -4.34
CA ASP A 117 -3.45 1.64 -4.36
C ASP A 117 -3.59 3.11 -4.76
N LEU A 118 -4.33 3.39 -5.84
CA LEU A 118 -4.55 4.77 -6.28
C LEU A 118 -5.45 5.55 -5.32
N GLY A 119 -6.44 4.89 -4.70
CA GLY A 119 -7.27 5.48 -3.65
C GLY A 119 -6.43 5.84 -2.41
N CYS A 120 -5.59 4.92 -1.94
CA CYS A 120 -4.66 5.17 -0.85
C CYS A 120 -3.66 6.27 -1.21
N ALA A 121 -3.07 6.23 -2.42
CA ALA A 121 -2.16 7.26 -2.92
C ALA A 121 -2.82 8.64 -2.95
N GLY A 122 -4.07 8.75 -3.41
CA GLY A 122 -4.83 10.00 -3.41
C GLY A 122 -5.04 10.55 -1.99
N LEU A 123 -5.45 9.71 -1.05
CA LEU A 123 -5.62 10.09 0.34
C LEU A 123 -4.28 10.47 0.98
N GLN A 124 -3.22 9.73 0.71
CA GLN A 124 -1.87 9.98 1.21
C GLN A 124 -1.29 11.29 0.68
N ALA A 125 -1.47 11.58 -0.62
CA ALA A 125 -1.10 12.85 -1.22
C ALA A 125 -1.88 14.02 -0.60
N TRP A 126 -3.17 13.83 -0.30
CA TRP A 126 -3.97 14.83 0.41
C TRP A 126 -3.45 15.06 1.84
N ILE A 127 -3.10 14.00 2.56
CA ILE A 127 -2.50 14.07 3.90
C ILE A 127 -1.18 14.85 3.84
N LEU A 128 -0.27 14.51 2.92
CA LEU A 128 1.04 15.16 2.76
C LEU A 128 0.96 16.64 2.34
N ARG A 129 -0.09 17.04 1.61
CA ARG A 129 -0.32 18.45 1.27
C ARG A 129 -0.78 19.30 2.45
N ARG A 130 -1.19 18.67 3.57
CA ARG A 130 -1.63 19.38 4.77
C ARG A 130 -0.52 19.41 5.83
N ARG A 131 -0.47 20.50 6.60
CA ARG A 131 0.32 20.55 7.83
C ARG A 131 -0.37 19.71 8.91
N TRP A 132 0.42 18.99 9.70
CA TRP A 132 -0.05 18.19 10.82
C TRP A 132 0.34 18.87 12.12
N SER A 133 -0.42 18.63 13.20
CA SER A 133 -0.03 19.12 14.51
C SER A 133 1.24 18.39 14.97
N GLU A 134 2.29 19.16 15.27
CA GLU A 134 3.31 18.72 16.23
C GLU A 134 2.59 18.80 17.58
N ASP A 135 2.13 17.67 18.11
CA ASP A 135 1.59 17.65 19.46
C ASP A 135 2.79 17.92 20.41
N ALA A 136 2.72 19.05 21.12
CA ALA A 136 3.67 19.47 22.15
C ALA A 136 3.73 18.48 23.32
#